data_AF-A0A0D2CBY5-F1
#
_entry.id   AF-A0A0D2CBY5-F1
#
_cell.length_a   1.000
_cell.length_b   1.000
_cell.length_c   1.000
_cell.angle_alpha   90.00
_cell.angle_beta   90.00
_cell.angle_gamma   90.00
#
_symmetry.space_group_name_H-M   'P 1'
#
loop_
_entity.id
_entity.type
_entity.pdbx_description
1 polymer ?
#
loop_
_entity_poly.entity_id
_entity_poly.type
_entity_poly.pdbx_seq_one_letter_code
_entity_poly.pdbx_strand_id
1 'polypeptide(L)'
;MSYEEFHHYWTNVHGRMFLEMDVVRKHCLRYEQWQDDPEERKAVEDAFGMDHSGWDGLAVLTFDSIEGAKAVYHDPEFVKFATEDEPRFCKYPGVSKRVAVVGKPHIAWNKDDSVGYYGH
;
A
#
# COMPACT_ATOMS: atom_id res chain seq x y z
N MET A 1 -1.34 5.27 -19.02
CA MET A 1 -0.57 6.36 -18.43
C MET A 1 0.88 6.03 -18.56
N SER A 2 1.73 7.04 -18.73
CA SER A 2 3.16 6.92 -18.47
C SER A 2 3.40 6.65 -16.98
N TYR A 3 4.63 6.30 -16.62
CA TYR A 3 5.05 6.11 -15.23
C TYR A 3 4.87 7.39 -14.39
N GLU A 4 5.28 8.55 -14.90
CA GLU A 4 5.11 9.83 -14.22
C GLU A 4 3.62 10.20 -14.04
N GLU A 5 2.79 9.93 -15.07
CA GLU A 5 1.35 10.11 -14.99
C GLU A 5 0.73 9.18 -13.94
N PHE A 6 1.20 7.92 -13.85
CA PHE A 6 0.79 6.98 -12.82
C PHE A 6 1.12 7.50 -11.43
N HIS A 7 2.37 7.89 -11.18
CA HIS A 7 2.81 8.41 -9.89
C HIS A 7 2.02 9.64 -9.48
N HIS A 8 1.87 10.59 -10.39
CA HIS A 8 1.12 11.82 -10.11
C HIS A 8 -0.35 11.51 -9.78
N TYR A 9 -1.01 10.68 -10.59
CA TYR A 9 -2.41 10.32 -10.39
C TYR A 9 -2.62 9.54 -9.10
N TRP A 10 -1.80 8.51 -8.88
CA TRP A 10 -1.96 7.58 -7.78
C TRP A 10 -1.70 8.25 -6.42
N THR A 11 -0.75 9.18 -6.35
CA THR A 11 -0.47 9.95 -5.14
C THR A 11 -1.46 11.09 -4.92
N ASN A 12 -1.73 11.92 -5.93
CA ASN A 12 -2.46 13.17 -5.71
C ASN A 12 -3.98 13.06 -5.89
N VAL A 13 -4.45 12.01 -6.56
CA VAL A 13 -5.88 11.78 -6.82
C VAL A 13 -6.35 10.54 -6.06
N HIS A 14 -5.85 9.36 -6.43
CA HIS A 14 -6.33 8.10 -5.84
C HIS A 14 -6.11 8.03 -4.32
N GLY A 15 -4.87 8.23 -3.86
CA GLY A 15 -4.53 8.17 -2.43
C GLY A 15 -5.31 9.21 -1.61
N ARG A 16 -5.48 10.42 -2.14
CA ARG A 16 -6.26 11.48 -1.51
C ARG A 16 -7.74 11.09 -1.37
N MET A 17 -8.37 10.64 -2.46
CA MET A 17 -9.78 10.23 -2.45
C MET A 17 -10.03 9.10 -1.45
N PHE A 18 -9.14 8.10 -1.42
CA PHE A 18 -9.21 7.01 -0.45
C PHE A 18 -9.16 7.52 1.00
N LEU A 19 -8.22 8.43 1.31
CA LEU A 19 -8.04 8.99 2.65
C LEU A 19 -9.11 10.00 3.08
N GLU A 20 -9.92 10.51 2.15
CA GLU A 20 -11.02 11.44 2.45
C GLU A 20 -12.31 10.73 2.88
N MET A 21 -12.44 9.42 2.65
CA MET A 21 -13.64 8.66 3.02
C MET A 21 -13.76 8.43 4.53
N ASP A 22 -14.96 8.66 5.07
CA ASP A 22 -15.23 8.50 6.50
C ASP A 22 -14.99 7.07 7.00
N VAL A 23 -15.41 6.06 6.23
CA VAL A 23 -15.21 4.65 6.58
C VAL A 23 -13.72 4.29 6.65
N VAL A 24 -12.91 4.88 5.76
CA VAL A 24 -11.45 4.70 5.73
C VAL A 24 -10.83 5.37 6.94
N ARG A 25 -11.15 6.63 7.21
CA ARG A 25 -10.63 7.37 8.38
C ARG A 25 -10.98 6.72 9.71
N LYS A 26 -12.11 6.01 9.76
CA LYS A 26 -12.56 5.30 10.95
C LYS A 26 -11.76 4.02 11.23
N HIS A 27 -11.40 3.26 10.19
CA HIS A 27 -10.88 1.90 10.34
C HIS A 27 -9.44 1.69 9.87
N CYS A 28 -8.91 2.56 9.02
CA CYS A 28 -7.53 2.51 8.53
C CYS A 28 -6.61 3.25 9.51
N LEU A 29 -5.80 2.50 10.25
CA LEU A 29 -4.82 3.02 11.20
C LEU A 29 -3.60 3.65 10.50
N ARG A 30 -3.19 3.07 9.37
CA ARG A 30 -2.02 3.51 8.62
C ARG A 30 -2.21 3.21 7.14
N TYR A 31 -1.97 4.22 6.31
CA TYR A 31 -1.85 4.11 4.87
C TYR A 31 -0.46 4.55 4.46
N GLU A 32 0.25 3.69 3.76
CA GLU A 32 1.52 4.00 3.13
C GLU A 32 1.42 3.73 1.65
N GLN A 33 2.00 4.62 0.86
CA GLN A 33 2.08 4.48 -0.58
C GLN A 33 3.55 4.63 -0.97
N TRP A 34 4.07 3.63 -1.65
CA TRP A 34 5.43 3.56 -2.16
C TRP A 34 5.37 3.59 -3.67
N GLN A 35 5.96 4.62 -4.25
CA GLN A 35 6.25 4.67 -5.67
C GLN A 35 7.43 3.73 -5.93
N ASP A 36 7.35 2.89 -6.97
CA ASP A 36 8.52 2.11 -7.39
C ASP A 36 9.61 3.06 -7.89
N ASP A 37 10.85 2.57 -7.99
CA ASP A 37 11.85 3.11 -8.91
C ASP A 37 12.36 1.91 -9.73
N PRO A 38 12.03 1.83 -11.03
CA PRO A 38 12.34 0.65 -11.83
C PRO A 38 13.84 0.32 -11.90
N GLU A 39 14.71 1.34 -11.82
CA GLU A 39 16.16 1.14 -11.89
C GLU A 39 16.69 0.63 -10.54
N GLU A 40 16.30 1.26 -9.44
CA GLU A 40 16.70 0.83 -8.09
C GLU A 40 16.12 -0.54 -7.74
N ARG A 41 14.84 -0.77 -8.05
CA ARG A 41 14.18 -2.06 -7.84
C ARG A 41 14.92 -3.18 -8.57
N LYS A 42 15.22 -2.98 -9.86
CA LYS A 42 15.96 -3.97 -10.65
C LYS A 42 17.34 -4.24 -10.05
N ALA A 43 18.05 -3.20 -9.63
CA ALA A 43 19.36 -3.34 -9.01
C ALA A 43 19.32 -4.17 -7.71
N VAL A 44 18.31 -3.94 -6.86
CA VAL A 44 18.07 -4.72 -5.64
C VAL A 44 17.69 -6.16 -5.97
N GLU A 45 16.71 -6.36 -6.86
CA GLU A 45 16.25 -7.70 -7.26
C GLU A 45 17.42 -8.55 -7.81
N ASP A 46 18.26 -7.97 -8.67
CA ASP A 46 19.46 -8.63 -9.19
C ASP A 46 20.49 -8.95 -8.10
N ALA A 47 20.76 -7.99 -7.19
CA ALA A 47 21.76 -8.14 -6.13
C ALA A 47 21.40 -9.26 -5.13
N PHE A 48 20.11 -9.50 -4.89
CA PHE A 48 19.62 -10.53 -3.97
C PHE A 48 19.13 -11.81 -4.68
N GLY A 49 19.23 -11.89 -6.00
CA GLY A 49 18.79 -13.07 -6.77
C GLY A 49 17.28 -13.31 -6.68
N MET A 50 16.50 -12.22 -6.61
CA MET A 50 15.04 -12.25 -6.55
C MET A 50 14.44 -12.23 -7.95
N ASP A 51 13.25 -12.80 -8.10
CA ASP A 51 12.47 -12.65 -9.32
C ASP A 51 12.09 -11.18 -9.55
N HIS A 52 12.17 -10.72 -10.79
CA HIS A 52 11.79 -9.35 -11.14
C HIS A 52 10.28 -9.17 -10.99
N SER A 53 9.89 -8.33 -10.05
CA SER A 53 8.49 -8.23 -9.62
C SER A 53 7.63 -7.41 -10.58
N GLY A 54 8.21 -6.38 -11.21
CA GLY A 54 7.57 -5.57 -12.24
C GLY A 54 6.42 -4.70 -11.73
N TRP A 55 6.37 -4.38 -10.45
CA TRP A 55 5.35 -3.50 -9.86
C TRP A 55 5.68 -2.04 -10.10
N ASP A 56 4.67 -1.23 -10.40
CA ASP A 56 4.81 0.23 -10.51
C ASP A 56 4.68 0.93 -9.13
N GLY A 57 4.20 0.22 -8.10
CA GLY A 57 4.09 0.74 -6.73
C GLY A 57 3.44 -0.22 -5.74
N LEU A 58 3.48 0.14 -4.45
CA LEU A 58 2.91 -0.63 -3.34
C LEU A 58 2.09 0.25 -2.39
N ALA A 59 0.86 -0.15 -2.07
CA ALA A 59 0.10 0.42 -0.96
C ALA A 59 0.08 -0.57 0.21
N VAL A 60 0.39 -0.08 1.42
CA VAL A 60 0.28 -0.85 2.66
C VAL A 60 -0.79 -0.22 3.52
N LEU A 61 -1.83 -1.01 3.84
CA LEU A 61 -2.95 -0.59 4.64
C LEU A 61 -2.99 -1.40 5.93
N THR A 62 -2.94 -0.71 7.06
CA THR A 62 -3.13 -1.30 8.39
C THR A 62 -4.50 -0.92 8.89
N PHE A 63 -5.33 -1.92 9.20
CA PHE A 63 -6.67 -1.72 9.74
C PHE A 63 -6.72 -2.03 11.24
N ASP A 64 -7.69 -1.45 11.93
CA ASP A 64 -7.91 -1.68 13.37
C ASP A 64 -8.31 -3.13 13.70
N SER A 65 -8.95 -3.81 12.75
CA SER A 65 -9.56 -5.12 12.89
C SER A 65 -9.92 -5.71 11.52
N ILE A 66 -10.23 -7.00 11.48
CA ILE A 66 -10.76 -7.65 10.28
C ILE A 66 -12.14 -7.08 9.94
N GLU A 67 -12.95 -6.76 10.95
CA GLU A 67 -14.26 -6.16 10.82
C GLU A 67 -14.19 -4.75 10.23
N GLY A 68 -13.21 -3.94 10.67
CA GLY A 68 -12.94 -2.62 10.10
C GLY A 68 -12.47 -2.68 8.66
N ALA A 69 -11.56 -3.61 8.33
CA ALA A 69 -11.19 -3.87 6.95
C ALA A 69 -12.40 -4.27 6.10
N LYS A 70 -13.25 -5.18 6.59
CA LYS A 70 -14.50 -5.56 5.91
C LYS A 70 -15.46 -4.37 5.75
N ALA A 71 -15.56 -3.49 6.75
CA ALA A 71 -16.41 -2.32 6.68
C ALA A 71 -15.96 -1.40 5.53
N VAL A 72 -14.65 -1.17 5.38
CA VAL A 72 -14.10 -0.38 4.26
C VAL A 72 -14.35 -1.07 2.92
N TYR A 73 -13.96 -2.33 2.76
CA TYR A 73 -14.04 -3.02 1.46
C TYR A 73 -15.47 -3.33 0.99
N HIS A 74 -16.47 -3.30 1.87
CA HIS A 74 -17.88 -3.46 1.52
C HIS A 74 -18.69 -2.16 1.58
N ASP A 75 -18.05 -1.04 1.91
CA ASP A 75 -18.73 0.26 1.91
C ASP A 75 -19.14 0.62 0.47
N PRO A 76 -20.41 1.00 0.23
CA PRO A 76 -20.88 1.30 -1.13
C PRO A 76 -20.14 2.46 -1.81
N GLU A 77 -19.71 3.48 -1.05
CA GLU A 77 -18.96 4.62 -1.58
C GLU A 77 -17.55 4.17 -1.98
N PHE A 78 -16.88 3.39 -1.12
CA PHE A 78 -15.58 2.80 -1.44
C PHE A 78 -15.65 1.88 -2.67
N VAL A 79 -16.64 0.98 -2.74
CA VAL A 79 -16.80 0.05 -3.86
C VAL A 79 -17.01 0.81 -5.16
N LYS A 80 -17.86 1.85 -5.15
CA LYS A 80 -18.09 2.69 -6.31
C LYS A 80 -16.81 3.41 -6.75
N PHE A 81 -16.13 4.06 -5.81
CA PHE A 81 -14.84 4.72 -6.05
C PHE A 81 -13.83 3.76 -6.67
N ALA A 82 -13.56 2.61 -6.03
CA ALA A 82 -12.59 1.65 -6.53
C ALA A 82 -12.94 1.16 -7.94
N THR A 83 -14.23 0.87 -8.18
CA THR A 83 -14.71 0.41 -9.49
C THR A 83 -14.53 1.46 -10.59
N GLU A 84 -14.73 2.74 -10.28
CA GLU A 84 -14.61 3.84 -11.25
C GLU A 84 -13.17 4.35 -11.41
N ASP A 85 -12.35 4.23 -10.37
CA ASP A 85 -11.03 4.84 -10.26
C ASP A 85 -9.90 3.86 -10.64
N GLU A 86 -9.92 2.63 -10.12
CA GLU A 86 -8.87 1.62 -10.39
C GLU A 86 -8.61 1.41 -11.90
N PRO A 87 -9.62 1.33 -12.80
CA PRO A 87 -9.36 1.12 -14.24
C PRO A 87 -8.58 2.24 -14.91
N ARG A 88 -8.49 3.43 -14.29
CA ARG A 88 -7.75 4.57 -14.83
C ARG A 88 -6.25 4.30 -14.77
N PHE A 89 -5.78 3.64 -13.72
CA PHE A 89 -4.36 3.38 -13.46
C PHE A 89 -3.95 1.91 -13.46
N CYS A 90 -4.89 0.98 -13.21
CA CYS A 90 -4.69 -0.46 -13.29
C CYS A 90 -5.42 -1.04 -14.52
N LYS A 91 -4.73 -1.12 -15.67
CA LYS A 91 -5.37 -1.37 -16.98
C LYS A 91 -5.80 -2.82 -17.30
N TYR A 92 -5.39 -3.84 -16.55
CA TYR A 92 -5.62 -5.25 -16.91
C TYR A 92 -5.96 -6.15 -15.69
N PRO A 93 -6.62 -7.31 -15.90
CA PRO A 93 -6.78 -8.31 -14.85
C PRO A 93 -5.40 -8.79 -14.35
N GLY A 94 -5.20 -8.84 -13.03
CA GLY A 94 -3.90 -9.21 -12.43
C GLY A 94 -2.91 -8.06 -12.21
N VAL A 95 -3.31 -6.81 -12.49
CA VAL A 95 -2.45 -5.62 -12.34
C VAL A 95 -2.25 -5.18 -10.88
N SER A 96 -3.07 -5.65 -9.96
CA SER A 96 -2.78 -5.56 -8.53
C SER A 96 -2.77 -6.96 -7.90
N LYS A 97 -1.69 -7.26 -7.16
CA LYS A 97 -1.65 -8.40 -6.24
C LYS A 97 -1.94 -7.88 -4.83
N ARG A 98 -2.84 -8.56 -4.12
CA ARG A 98 -3.18 -8.25 -2.73
C ARG A 98 -2.67 -9.38 -1.85
N VAL A 99 -1.95 -9.03 -0.79
CA VAL A 99 -1.50 -9.96 0.25
C VAL A 99 -2.06 -9.46 1.57
N ALA A 100 -2.72 -10.34 2.31
CA ALA A 100 -3.21 -10.04 3.65
C ALA A 100 -2.28 -10.67 4.68
N VAL A 101 -1.71 -9.85 5.56
CA VAL A 101 -0.98 -10.31 6.73
C VAL A 101 -1.90 -10.14 7.94
N VAL A 102 -2.25 -11.26 8.58
CA VAL A 102 -3.15 -11.28 9.74
C VAL A 102 -2.37 -11.73 10.96
N GLY A 103 -2.24 -10.84 11.95
CA GLY A 103 -1.54 -11.13 13.20
C GLY A 103 -1.03 -9.86 13.87
N LYS A 104 -0.44 -10.03 15.05
CA LYS A 104 0.33 -8.97 15.73
C LYS A 104 1.81 -9.24 15.52
N PRO A 105 2.65 -8.22 15.29
CA PRO A 105 4.10 -8.44 15.32
C PRO A 105 4.48 -8.94 16.70
N HIS A 106 5.03 -10.15 16.79
CA HIS A 106 5.51 -10.71 18.05
C HIS A 106 6.83 -10.08 18.49
N ILE A 107 7.62 -9.63 17.52
CA ILE A 107 8.85 -8.88 17.72
C ILE A 107 8.83 -7.74 16.71
N ALA A 108 8.96 -6.52 17.19
CA ALA A 108 9.20 -5.33 16.39
C ALA A 108 10.40 -4.62 17.00
N TRP A 109 11.39 -4.30 16.17
CA TRP A 109 12.57 -3.56 16.56
C TRP A 109 12.81 -2.48 15.52
N ASN A 110 12.85 -1.23 15.96
CA ASN A 110 13.35 -0.13 15.14
C ASN A 110 14.68 0.33 15.73
N LYS A 111 15.64 0.63 14.85
CA LYS A 111 16.94 1.18 15.26
C LYS A 111 16.78 2.43 16.11
N ASP A 112 15.79 3.26 15.80
CA ASP A 112 15.55 4.52 16.51
C ASP A 112 14.79 4.33 17.85
N ASP A 113 14.20 3.15 18.07
CA ASP A 113 13.64 2.75 19.37
C ASP A 113 14.72 2.20 20.32
N SER A 114 15.96 2.00 19.84
CA SER A 114 17.04 1.33 20.58
C SER A 114 17.76 2.21 21.63
N VAL A 115 17.14 3.31 22.07
CA VAL A 115 17.65 4.15 23.16
C VAL A 115 17.62 3.36 24.48
N GLY A 116 18.60 2.47 24.68
CA GLY A 116 18.78 1.71 25.92
C GLY A 116 19.33 0.29 25.81
N TYR A 117 19.50 -0.30 24.63
CA TYR A 117 19.86 -1.73 24.53
C TYR A 117 21.36 -2.05 24.53
N TYR A 118 22.25 -1.05 24.51
CA TYR A 118 23.69 -1.23 24.70
C TYR A 118 24.19 -0.41 25.88
N GLY A 119 23.89 -0.91 27.07
CA GLY A 119 24.53 -0.48 28.30
C GLY A 119 24.83 -1.69 29.14
N HIS A 120 25.89 -2.43 28.81
CA HIS A 120 26.78 -3.20 29.70
C HIS A 120 28.01 -3.67 28.92
#